data_AF-A0A928NT72-F1
#
_entry.id   AF-A0A928NT72-F1
#
_cell.length_a   1.000
_cell.length_b   1.000
_cell.length_c   1.000
_cell.angle_alpha   90.00
_cell.angle_beta   90.00
_cell.angle_gamma   90.00
#
_symmetry.space_group_name_H-M   'P 1'
#
loop_
_entity.id
_entity.type
_entity.pdbx_description
1 polymer ?
#
loop_
_entity_poly.entity_id
_entity_poly.type
_entity_poly.pdbx_seq_one_letter_code
_entity_poly.pdbx_strand_id
1 'polypeptide(L)'
;MEYIIYFLDIIKWVIIKILQYSEQLKTIAEISILIIGGISAIKGINYLKSLREKRALSTFSFWTHFNIKLLMLKNRLDNDHSIINNLFSEEIRATWNNTGAPCSDENLKSFLLLASETLVLVKSTSDQMPAYPGWTDDYLELVNFLDDIFHYDISNPTSCFKFYKVPTTVDMRNNLCIQICETMNRLSNGIKKVQKETEKYICSTKRKF
;
A
#
# COMPACT_ATOMS: atom_id res chain seq x y z
N MET A 1 -38.96 38.87 70.28
CA MET A 1 -37.96 37.78 70.21
C MET A 1 -38.38 36.69 69.22
N GLU A 2 -39.65 36.28 69.18
CA GLU A 2 -40.15 35.21 68.29
C GLU A 2 -40.00 35.50 66.78
N TYR A 3 -40.21 36.74 66.34
CA TYR A 3 -40.05 37.13 64.93
C TYR A 3 -38.61 36.95 64.39
N ILE A 4 -37.60 37.09 65.25
CA ILE A 4 -36.19 36.93 64.86
C ILE A 4 -35.87 35.44 64.66
N ILE A 5 -36.45 34.56 65.47
CA ILE A 5 -36.28 33.11 65.37
C ILE A 5 -36.93 32.61 64.06
N TYR A 6 -38.14 33.08 63.76
CA TYR A 6 -38.86 32.71 62.53
C TYR A 6 -38.12 33.15 61.27
N PHE A 7 -37.52 34.35 61.30
CA PHE A 7 -36.74 34.88 60.18
C PHE A 7 -35.44 34.08 59.94
N LEU A 8 -34.78 33.65 61.02
CA LEU A 8 -33.58 32.80 60.94
C LEU A 8 -33.87 31.40 60.39
N ASP A 9 -35.03 30.82 60.73
CA ASP A 9 -35.45 29.52 60.20
C ASP A 9 -35.77 29.57 58.71
N ILE A 10 -36.39 30.65 58.23
CA ILE A 10 -36.61 30.88 56.80
C ILE A 10 -35.28 30.99 56.05
N ILE A 11 -34.32 31.75 56.59
CA ILE A 11 -32.98 31.88 55.98
C ILE A 11 -32.27 30.52 55.92
N LYS A 12 -32.28 29.75 57.02
CA LYS A 12 -31.70 28.39 57.03
C LYS A 12 -32.34 27.49 55.98
N TRP A 13 -33.67 27.51 55.87
CA TRP A 13 -34.39 26.71 54.89
C TRP A 13 -34.03 27.07 53.45
N VAL A 14 -33.93 28.37 53.15
CA VAL A 14 -33.51 28.87 51.82
C VAL A 14 -32.07 28.47 51.50
N ILE A 15 -31.14 28.59 52.45
CA ILE A 15 -29.73 28.20 52.26
C ILE A 15 -29.61 26.70 51.99
N ILE A 16 -30.33 25.86 52.74
CA ILE A 16 -30.36 24.40 52.55
C ILE A 16 -30.90 24.07 51.15
N LYS A 17 -31.97 24.74 50.70
CA LYS A 17 -32.53 24.56 49.36
C LYS A 17 -31.54 24.96 48.26
N ILE A 18 -30.83 26.06 48.41
CA ILE A 18 -29.83 26.53 47.44
C ILE A 18 -28.66 25.54 47.35
N LEU A 19 -28.16 25.05 48.50
CA LEU A 19 -27.08 24.05 48.53
C LEU A 19 -27.49 22.74 47.83
N GLN A 20 -28.70 22.24 48.10
CA GLN A 20 -29.23 21.02 47.44
C GLN A 20 -29.36 21.18 45.92
N TYR A 21 -29.85 22.34 45.45
CA TYR A 21 -29.93 22.62 44.01
C TYR A 21 -28.55 22.69 43.35
N SER A 22 -27.53 23.22 44.06
CA SER A 22 -26.16 23.31 43.55
C SER A 22 -25.50 21.93 43.38
N GLU A 23 -25.73 21.00 44.32
CA GLU A 23 -25.24 19.63 44.22
C GLU A 23 -25.93 18.84 43.10
N GLN A 24 -27.24 19.04 42.92
CA GLN A 24 -27.98 18.46 41.80
C GLN A 24 -27.46 18.95 40.45
N LEU A 25 -27.18 20.25 40.31
CA LEU A 25 -26.58 20.82 39.09
C LEU A 25 -25.19 20.24 38.80
N LYS A 26 -24.36 20.06 39.83
CA LYS A 26 -23.02 19.46 39.69
C LYS A 26 -23.11 18.01 39.22
N THR A 27 -24.03 17.24 39.78
CA THR A 27 -24.29 15.84 39.40
C THR A 27 -24.76 15.73 37.94
N ILE A 28 -25.65 16.62 37.51
CA ILE A 28 -26.13 16.68 36.11
C ILE A 28 -24.99 17.07 35.15
N ALA A 29 -24.13 18.01 35.54
CA ALA A 29 -22.97 18.41 34.75
C ALA A 29 -21.96 17.26 34.60
N GLU A 30 -21.67 16.52 35.67
CA GLU A 30 -20.78 15.36 35.65
C GLU A 30 -21.31 14.22 34.76
N ILE A 31 -22.62 13.93 34.84
CA ILE A 31 -23.29 12.96 33.95
C ILE A 31 -23.21 13.43 32.48
N SER A 32 -23.42 14.72 32.23
CA SER A 32 -23.37 15.29 30.87
C SER A 32 -21.97 15.19 30.26
N ILE A 33 -20.92 15.44 31.06
CA ILE A 33 -19.52 15.28 30.64
C ILE A 33 -19.20 13.82 30.33
N LEU A 34 -19.67 12.88 31.16
CA LEU A 34 -19.50 11.44 30.92
C LEU A 34 -20.18 10.97 29.63
N ILE A 35 -21.39 11.46 29.34
CA ILE A 35 -22.12 11.15 28.10
C ILE A 35 -21.39 11.73 26.88
N ILE A 36 -20.96 12.99 26.94
CA ILE A 36 -20.20 13.64 25.84
C ILE A 36 -18.86 12.94 25.62
N GLY A 37 -18.15 12.58 26.69
CA GLY A 37 -16.91 11.81 26.63
C GLY A 37 -17.11 10.43 26.01
N GLY A 38 -18.17 9.72 26.42
CA GLY A 38 -18.55 8.42 25.86
C GLY A 38 -18.89 8.48 24.37
N ILE A 39 -19.70 9.46 23.94
CA ILE A 39 -20.05 9.67 22.52
C ILE A 39 -18.79 10.00 21.69
N SER A 40 -17.88 10.80 22.24
CA SER A 40 -16.63 11.18 21.58
C SER A 40 -15.69 9.97 21.41
N ALA A 41 -15.58 9.14 22.44
CA ALA A 41 -14.79 7.90 22.38
C ALA A 41 -15.37 6.90 21.36
N ILE A 42 -16.69 6.72 21.33
CA ILE A 42 -17.37 5.84 20.35
C ILE A 42 -17.14 6.36 18.91
N LYS A 43 -17.27 7.68 18.69
CA LYS A 43 -16.96 8.30 17.39
C LYS A 43 -15.50 8.11 17.00
N GLY A 44 -14.56 8.27 17.94
CA GLY A 44 -13.13 8.05 17.72
C GLY A 44 -12.80 6.59 17.33
N ILE A 45 -13.37 5.62 18.04
CA ILE A 45 -13.21 4.19 17.73
C ILE A 45 -13.79 3.86 16.34
N ASN A 46 -14.99 4.37 16.03
CA ASN A 46 -15.61 4.19 14.72
C ASN A 46 -14.78 4.84 13.60
N TYR A 47 -14.19 6.01 13.85
CA TYR A 47 -13.30 6.67 12.91
C TYR A 47 -12.04 5.83 12.65
N LEU A 48 -11.38 5.31 13.70
CA LEU A 48 -10.23 4.41 13.57
C LEU A 48 -10.58 3.14 12.78
N LYS A 49 -11.77 2.57 13.03
CA LYS A 49 -12.28 1.43 12.26
C LYS A 49 -12.43 1.79 10.77
N SER A 50 -13.01 2.96 10.47
CA SER A 50 -13.16 3.45 9.08
C SER A 50 -11.81 3.68 8.38
N LEU A 51 -10.79 4.17 9.10
CA LEU A 51 -9.44 4.34 8.56
C LEU A 51 -8.80 2.99 8.24
N ARG A 52 -8.98 2.00 9.11
CA ARG A 52 -8.48 0.64 8.87
C ARG A 52 -9.16 -0.01 7.66
N GLU A 53 -10.47 0.19 7.50
CA GLU A 53 -11.22 -0.29 6.33
C GLU A 53 -10.77 0.41 5.04
N LYS A 54 -10.59 1.74 5.05
CA LYS A 54 -10.05 2.50 3.92
C LYS A 54 -8.64 2.03 3.53
N ARG A 55 -7.77 1.82 4.51
CA ARG A 55 -6.42 1.31 4.28
C ARG A 55 -6.44 -0.08 3.66
N ALA A 56 -7.28 -0.98 4.19
CA ALA A 56 -7.44 -2.32 3.62
C ALA A 56 -7.93 -2.26 2.17
N LEU A 57 -8.95 -1.45 1.85
CA LEU A 57 -9.46 -1.27 0.49
C LEU A 57 -8.38 -0.71 -0.46
N SER A 58 -7.60 0.27 -0.02
CA SER A 58 -6.49 0.84 -0.79
C SER A 58 -5.41 -0.22 -1.08
N THR A 59 -5.03 -1.00 -0.08
CA THR A 59 -4.10 -2.13 -0.22
C THR A 59 -4.62 -3.20 -1.19
N PHE A 60 -5.91 -3.54 -1.12
CA PHE A 60 -6.53 -4.49 -2.06
C PHE A 60 -6.51 -3.99 -3.51
N SER A 61 -6.83 -2.71 -3.70
CA SER A 61 -6.79 -2.04 -5.01
C SER A 61 -5.37 -2.07 -5.59
N PHE A 62 -4.38 -1.70 -4.76
CA PHE A 62 -2.97 -1.79 -5.12
C PHE A 62 -2.57 -3.21 -5.51
N TRP A 63 -2.83 -4.21 -4.65
CA TRP A 63 -2.50 -5.61 -4.92
C TRP A 63 -3.12 -6.12 -6.22
N THR A 64 -4.35 -5.74 -6.52
CA THR A 64 -5.03 -6.15 -7.76
C THR A 64 -4.35 -5.55 -8.98
N HIS A 65 -4.09 -4.24 -8.98
CA HIS A 65 -3.42 -3.56 -10.09
C HIS A 65 -1.98 -4.07 -10.27
N PHE A 66 -1.26 -4.23 -9.16
CA PHE A 66 0.10 -4.75 -9.18
C PHE A 66 0.16 -6.17 -9.74
N ASN A 67 -0.76 -7.05 -9.34
CA ASN A 67 -0.85 -8.41 -9.85
C ASN A 67 -1.11 -8.47 -11.37
N ILE A 68 -1.95 -7.57 -11.90
CA ILE A 68 -2.17 -7.45 -13.35
C ILE A 68 -0.86 -7.07 -14.05
N LYS A 69 -0.15 -6.05 -13.55
CA LYS A 69 1.14 -5.61 -14.12
C LYS A 69 2.20 -6.71 -14.08
N LEU A 70 2.31 -7.45 -12.97
CA LEU A 70 3.21 -8.60 -12.83
C LEU A 70 2.94 -9.67 -13.89
N LEU A 71 1.67 -10.03 -14.08
CA LEU A 71 1.28 -11.04 -15.07
C LEU A 71 1.58 -10.58 -16.49
N MET A 72 1.32 -9.30 -16.80
CA MET A 72 1.63 -8.74 -18.12
C MET A 72 3.14 -8.74 -18.39
N LEU A 73 3.96 -8.31 -17.41
CA LEU A 73 5.42 -8.30 -17.53
C LEU A 73 5.97 -9.71 -17.74
N LYS A 74 5.56 -10.64 -16.87
CA LYS A 74 5.95 -12.04 -16.97
C LYS A 74 5.56 -12.64 -18.33
N ASN A 75 4.33 -12.42 -18.78
CA ASN A 75 3.86 -12.96 -20.05
C ASN A 75 4.67 -12.41 -21.24
N ARG A 76 5.16 -11.16 -21.17
CA ARG A 76 6.06 -10.63 -22.21
C ARG A 76 7.41 -11.36 -22.19
N LEU A 77 7.98 -11.54 -21.01
CA LEU A 77 9.29 -12.17 -20.84
C LEU A 77 9.28 -13.68 -21.18
N ASP A 78 8.25 -14.42 -20.78
CA ASP A 78 8.14 -15.86 -21.08
C ASP A 78 7.95 -16.14 -22.59
N ASN A 79 7.26 -15.25 -23.30
CA ASN A 79 6.96 -15.45 -24.72
C ASN A 79 8.09 -14.96 -25.64
N ASP A 80 8.95 -14.07 -25.15
CA ASP A 80 9.96 -13.43 -25.98
C ASP A 80 11.23 -13.07 -25.19
N HIS A 81 12.17 -14.02 -25.12
CA HIS A 81 13.49 -13.79 -24.52
C HIS A 81 14.34 -12.80 -25.33
N SER A 82 13.96 -12.43 -26.56
CA SER A 82 14.68 -11.42 -27.32
C SER A 82 14.55 -10.04 -26.68
N ILE A 83 13.50 -9.78 -25.90
CA ILE A 83 13.30 -8.52 -25.16
C ILE A 83 14.51 -8.20 -24.28
N ILE A 84 14.94 -9.16 -23.45
CA ILE A 84 16.10 -8.97 -22.57
C ILE A 84 17.37 -8.88 -23.40
N ASN A 85 17.53 -9.71 -24.43
CA ASN A 85 18.71 -9.68 -25.29
C ASN A 85 18.88 -8.35 -26.03
N ASN A 86 17.77 -7.73 -26.44
CA ASN A 86 17.75 -6.46 -27.16
C ASN A 86 18.09 -5.28 -26.25
N LEU A 87 17.95 -5.40 -24.92
CA LEU A 87 18.50 -4.43 -23.97
C LEU A 87 20.03 -4.33 -24.10
N PHE A 88 20.69 -5.43 -24.50
CA PHE A 88 22.14 -5.53 -24.68
C PHE A 88 22.58 -5.34 -26.15
N SER A 89 21.71 -4.83 -27.03
CA SER A 89 22.09 -4.50 -28.41
C SER A 89 22.41 -3.01 -28.54
N GLU A 90 23.64 -2.69 -28.94
CA GLU A 90 24.08 -1.30 -29.18
C GLU A 90 23.25 -0.64 -30.29
N GLU A 91 22.94 -1.39 -31.36
CA GLU A 91 22.16 -0.90 -32.51
C GLU A 91 20.73 -0.52 -32.10
N ILE A 92 20.04 -1.41 -31.36
CA ILE A 92 18.67 -1.16 -30.90
C ILE A 92 18.66 0.00 -29.90
N ARG A 93 19.66 0.07 -29.03
CA ARG A 93 19.73 1.13 -28.02
C ARG A 93 20.00 2.52 -28.59
N ALA A 94 20.77 2.63 -29.68
CA ALA A 94 20.95 3.90 -30.39
C ALA A 94 19.62 4.49 -30.88
N THR A 95 18.59 3.65 -31.08
CA THR A 95 17.24 4.09 -31.46
C THR A 95 16.41 4.61 -30.28
N TRP A 96 16.80 4.33 -29.02
CA TRP A 96 16.05 4.79 -27.84
C TRP A 96 16.24 6.28 -27.54
N ASN A 97 17.45 6.80 -27.76
CA ASN A 97 17.79 8.20 -27.51
C ASN A 97 17.36 9.13 -28.66
N ASN A 98 17.05 8.58 -29.83
CA ASN A 98 16.58 9.33 -30.98
C ASN A 98 15.05 9.43 -30.97
N THR A 99 14.51 10.53 -30.44
CA THR A 99 13.08 10.86 -30.46
C THR A 99 12.46 10.93 -31.87
N GLY A 100 13.26 10.88 -32.93
CA GLY A 100 12.83 10.92 -34.33
C GLY A 100 12.94 9.61 -35.10
N ALA A 101 13.56 8.56 -34.56
CA ALA A 101 13.69 7.26 -35.23
C ALA A 101 12.78 6.23 -34.53
N PRO A 102 11.92 5.50 -35.26
CA PRO A 102 11.12 4.45 -34.65
C PRO A 102 12.07 3.37 -34.11
N CYS A 103 11.96 3.06 -32.81
CA CYS A 103 12.49 1.81 -32.26
C CYS A 103 11.93 0.68 -33.12
N SER A 104 12.80 -0.05 -33.81
CA SER A 104 12.40 -1.07 -34.79
C SER A 104 11.71 -2.27 -34.15
N ASP A 105 11.78 -2.38 -32.82
CA ASP A 105 11.18 -3.44 -32.02
C ASP A 105 9.99 -2.89 -31.19
N GLU A 106 8.78 -3.11 -31.70
CA GLU A 106 7.54 -2.75 -31.02
C GLU A 106 7.32 -3.54 -29.72
N ASN A 107 7.82 -4.78 -29.64
CA ASN A 107 7.67 -5.62 -28.45
C ASN A 107 8.50 -5.06 -27.30
N LEU A 108 9.75 -4.67 -27.59
CA LEU A 108 10.64 -4.03 -26.62
C LEU A 108 10.08 -2.68 -26.15
N LYS A 109 9.59 -1.85 -27.08
CA LYS A 109 8.96 -0.57 -26.72
C LYS A 109 7.73 -0.77 -25.82
N SER A 110 6.87 -1.73 -26.14
CA SER A 110 5.70 -2.07 -25.33
C SER A 110 6.10 -2.60 -23.95
N PHE A 111 7.16 -3.41 -23.88
CA PHE A 111 7.70 -3.90 -22.61
C PHE A 111 8.24 -2.76 -21.74
N LEU A 112 9.04 -1.85 -22.30
CA LEU A 112 9.59 -0.70 -21.59
C LEU A 112 8.49 0.23 -21.05
N LEU A 113 7.43 0.47 -21.85
CA LEU A 113 6.28 1.24 -21.39
C LEU A 113 5.61 0.55 -20.18
N LEU A 114 5.37 -0.76 -20.27
CA LEU A 114 4.78 -1.53 -19.18
C LEU A 114 5.67 -1.55 -17.92
N ALA A 115 6.99 -1.68 -18.09
CA ALA A 115 7.95 -1.60 -16.99
C ALA A 115 7.93 -0.23 -16.31
N SER A 116 7.83 0.85 -17.10
CA SER A 116 7.75 2.23 -16.61
C SER A 116 6.46 2.46 -15.82
N GLU A 117 5.32 2.06 -16.39
CA GLU A 117 4.01 2.14 -15.70
C GLU A 117 4.02 1.35 -14.38
N THR A 118 4.67 0.18 -14.37
CA THR A 118 4.78 -0.65 -13.17
C THR A 118 5.66 0.02 -12.12
N LEU A 119 6.79 0.62 -12.52
CA LEU A 119 7.67 1.37 -11.62
C LEU A 119 6.97 2.61 -11.05
N VAL A 120 6.16 3.31 -11.86
CA VAL A 120 5.34 4.44 -11.40
C VAL A 120 4.28 3.98 -10.39
N LEU A 121 3.60 2.87 -10.65
CA LEU A 121 2.62 2.30 -9.71
C LEU A 121 3.28 2.00 -8.35
N VAL A 122 4.45 1.37 -8.38
CA VAL A 122 5.27 1.03 -7.21
C VAL A 122 5.78 2.29 -6.48
N LYS A 123 6.17 3.35 -7.18
CA LYS A 123 6.69 4.57 -6.55
C LYS A 123 5.57 5.50 -6.03
N SER A 124 4.40 5.51 -6.66
CA SER A 124 3.33 6.48 -6.38
C SER A 124 2.33 6.02 -5.31
N THR A 125 2.23 4.72 -5.04
CA THR A 125 1.24 4.20 -4.08
C THR A 125 1.81 4.20 -2.66
N SER A 126 1.27 5.02 -1.76
CA SER A 126 1.70 5.08 -0.35
C SER A 126 1.18 3.94 0.54
N ASP A 127 0.09 3.27 0.13
CA ASP A 127 -0.64 2.30 0.96
C ASP A 127 -0.23 0.83 0.70
N GLN A 128 1.06 0.62 0.51
CA GLN A 128 1.61 -0.71 0.28
C GLN A 128 1.71 -1.47 1.59
N MET A 129 1.17 -2.68 1.63
CA MET A 129 1.37 -3.59 2.74
C MET A 129 1.96 -4.90 2.24
N PRO A 130 2.95 -5.46 2.96
CA PRO A 130 3.46 -6.80 2.67
C PRO A 130 2.33 -7.82 2.69
N ALA A 131 2.25 -8.65 1.65
CA ALA A 131 1.22 -9.68 1.56
C ALA A 131 1.64 -10.95 2.32
N TYR A 132 2.90 -11.37 2.23
CA TYR A 132 3.37 -12.66 2.77
C TYR A 132 4.81 -12.57 3.34
N PRO A 133 5.26 -13.56 4.14
CA PRO A 133 6.65 -13.64 4.59
C PRO A 133 7.63 -13.79 3.42
N GLY A 134 8.57 -12.86 3.26
CA GLY A 134 9.47 -12.78 2.10
C GLY A 134 9.03 -11.79 1.02
N TRP A 135 7.88 -11.13 1.19
CA TRP A 135 7.39 -10.09 0.27
C TRP A 135 8.43 -9.02 -0.04
N THR A 136 9.10 -8.50 0.99
CA THR A 136 10.04 -7.38 0.84
C THR A 136 11.19 -7.73 -0.08
N ASP A 137 11.74 -8.94 0.04
CA ASP A 137 12.88 -9.39 -0.77
C ASP A 137 12.47 -9.54 -2.23
N ASP A 138 11.36 -10.25 -2.49
CA ASP A 138 10.82 -10.42 -3.84
C ASP A 138 10.42 -9.08 -4.48
N TYR A 139 9.84 -8.18 -3.68
CA TYR A 139 9.43 -6.85 -4.13
C TYR A 139 10.64 -5.98 -4.49
N LEU A 140 11.66 -5.95 -3.64
CA LEU A 140 12.90 -5.22 -3.91
C LEU A 140 13.64 -5.80 -5.12
N GLU A 141 13.65 -7.12 -5.27
CA GLU A 141 14.24 -7.76 -6.44
C GLU A 141 13.56 -7.31 -7.74
N LEU A 142 12.23 -7.24 -7.77
CA LEU A 142 11.49 -6.69 -8.90
C LEU A 142 11.79 -5.21 -9.13
N VAL A 143 11.77 -4.39 -8.07
CA VAL A 143 12.01 -2.94 -8.19
C VAL A 143 13.40 -2.68 -8.74
N ASN A 144 14.41 -3.37 -8.23
CA ASN A 144 15.78 -3.27 -8.73
C ASN A 144 15.86 -3.67 -10.20
N PHE A 145 15.23 -4.78 -10.59
CA PHE A 145 15.17 -5.19 -11.99
C PHE A 145 14.51 -4.11 -12.89
N LEU A 146 13.39 -3.54 -12.47
CA LEU A 146 12.70 -2.49 -13.22
C LEU A 146 13.55 -1.22 -13.34
N ASP A 147 14.24 -0.83 -12.27
CA ASP A 147 15.13 0.34 -12.27
C ASP A 147 16.38 0.09 -13.13
N ASP A 148 16.95 -1.11 -13.04
CA ASP A 148 18.09 -1.57 -13.84
C ASP A 148 17.78 -1.51 -15.35
N ILE A 149 16.55 -1.85 -15.79
CA ILE A 149 16.15 -1.76 -17.20
C ILE A 149 16.33 -0.33 -17.76
N PHE A 150 16.04 0.70 -16.96
CA PHE A 150 16.10 2.09 -17.40
C PHE A 150 17.49 2.72 -17.23
N HIS A 151 18.26 2.27 -16.24
CA HIS A 151 19.59 2.83 -15.92
C HIS A 151 20.76 2.01 -16.45
N TYR A 152 20.53 0.79 -16.92
CA TYR A 152 21.55 -0.01 -17.62
C TYR A 152 22.20 0.87 -18.67
N ASP A 153 23.52 0.86 -18.83
CA ASP A 153 24.23 1.55 -19.91
C ASP A 153 25.23 0.57 -20.54
N ILE A 154 25.02 0.23 -21.81
CA ILE A 154 25.90 -0.71 -22.53
C ILE A 154 27.26 -0.09 -22.86
N SER A 155 27.33 1.24 -23.00
CA SER A 155 28.58 1.96 -23.27
C SER A 155 29.47 2.05 -22.03
N ASN A 156 28.91 1.77 -20.85
CA ASN A 156 29.62 1.67 -19.60
C ASN A 156 29.61 0.23 -19.06
N PRO A 157 30.61 -0.60 -19.43
CA PRO A 157 30.69 -2.00 -19.01
C PRO A 157 30.86 -2.19 -17.49
N THR A 158 31.16 -1.13 -16.74
CA THR A 158 31.22 -1.19 -15.27
C THR A 158 29.84 -1.07 -14.60
N SER A 159 28.83 -0.59 -15.33
CA SER A 159 27.42 -0.49 -14.91
C SER A 159 26.53 -1.51 -15.62
N CYS A 160 27.08 -2.70 -15.91
CA CYS A 160 26.28 -3.77 -16.49
C CYS A 160 25.26 -4.32 -15.46
N PHE A 161 24.02 -4.45 -15.92
CA PHE A 161 22.86 -5.06 -15.26
C PHE A 161 23.23 -6.16 -14.25
N LYS A 162 23.38 -5.90 -12.94
CA LYS A 162 23.79 -6.91 -11.90
C LYS A 162 24.99 -7.84 -12.22
N PHE A 163 25.61 -7.74 -13.40
CA PHE A 163 26.52 -8.72 -13.95
C PHE A 163 27.92 -8.13 -13.91
N TYR A 164 28.64 -8.46 -12.84
CA TYR A 164 30.03 -8.08 -12.66
C TYR A 164 31.00 -8.76 -13.64
N LYS A 165 30.51 -9.64 -14.53
CA LYS A 165 31.32 -10.37 -15.51
C LYS A 165 30.99 -9.90 -16.92
N VAL A 166 31.95 -9.19 -17.51
CA VAL A 166 31.94 -8.83 -18.93
C VAL A 166 32.81 -9.84 -19.71
N PRO A 167 32.34 -10.40 -20.84
CA PRO A 167 31.04 -10.17 -21.46
C PRO A 167 29.91 -11.01 -20.84
N THR A 168 28.73 -10.39 -20.68
CA THR A 168 27.51 -11.10 -20.26
C THR A 168 27.05 -12.05 -21.35
N THR A 169 27.08 -13.36 -21.09
CA THR A 169 26.65 -14.38 -22.06
C THR A 169 25.13 -14.42 -22.22
N VAL A 170 24.65 -14.96 -23.35
CA VAL A 170 23.20 -15.18 -23.58
C VAL A 170 22.60 -16.06 -22.48
N ASP A 171 23.32 -17.07 -22.01
CA ASP A 171 22.87 -17.95 -20.92
C ASP A 171 22.66 -17.18 -19.61
N MET A 172 23.53 -16.22 -19.30
CA MET A 172 23.36 -15.36 -18.11
C MET A 172 22.12 -14.47 -18.21
N ARG A 173 21.83 -13.95 -19.42
CA ARG A 173 20.63 -13.13 -19.70
C ARG A 173 19.36 -13.96 -19.61
N ASN A 174 19.37 -15.18 -20.14
CA ASN A 174 18.25 -16.11 -20.05
C ASN A 174 17.99 -16.53 -18.59
N ASN A 175 19.06 -16.81 -17.82
CA ASN A 175 18.92 -17.14 -16.41
C ASN A 175 18.31 -15.99 -15.59
N LEU A 176 18.70 -14.74 -15.88
CA LEU A 176 18.05 -13.58 -15.29
C LEU A 176 16.55 -13.51 -15.63
N CYS A 177 16.19 -13.77 -16.89
CA CYS A 177 14.79 -13.81 -17.31
C CYS A 177 13.99 -14.84 -16.51
N ILE A 178 14.56 -16.03 -16.30
CA ILE A 178 13.96 -17.09 -15.48
C ILE A 178 13.80 -16.62 -14.03
N GLN A 179 14.86 -16.09 -13.42
CA GLN A 179 14.86 -15.63 -12.02
C GLN A 179 13.81 -14.53 -11.79
N ILE A 180 13.70 -13.58 -12.70
CA ILE A 180 12.72 -12.50 -12.55
C ILE A 180 11.29 -13.00 -12.78
N CYS A 181 11.06 -13.90 -13.74
CA CYS A 181 9.75 -14.54 -13.93
C CYS A 181 9.33 -15.35 -12.69
N GLU A 182 10.26 -16.05 -12.05
CA GLU A 182 10.02 -16.73 -10.77
C GLU A 182 9.66 -15.74 -9.65
N THR A 183 10.36 -14.62 -9.58
CA THR A 183 10.08 -13.54 -8.60
C THR A 183 8.68 -12.96 -8.81
N MET A 184 8.31 -12.64 -10.05
CA MET A 184 6.95 -12.19 -10.41
C MET A 184 5.89 -13.24 -10.05
N ASN A 185 6.19 -14.53 -10.23
CA ASN A 185 5.31 -15.62 -9.82
C ASN A 185 5.12 -15.69 -8.30
N ARG A 186 6.21 -15.58 -7.52
CA ARG A 186 6.15 -15.59 -6.05
C ARG A 186 5.28 -14.43 -5.55
N LEU A 187 5.51 -13.22 -6.07
CA LEU A 187 4.68 -12.04 -5.77
C LEU A 187 3.21 -12.26 -6.13
N SER A 188 2.92 -12.67 -7.37
CA SER A 188 1.55 -12.89 -7.85
C SER A 188 0.80 -13.93 -7.02
N ASN A 189 1.45 -15.07 -6.74
CA ASN A 189 0.83 -16.16 -5.99
C ASN A 189 0.64 -15.81 -4.52
N GLY A 190 1.62 -15.13 -3.91
CA GLY A 190 1.54 -14.63 -2.55
C GLY A 190 0.38 -13.65 -2.37
N ILE A 191 0.23 -12.69 -3.29
CA ILE A 191 -0.92 -11.75 -3.31
C ILE A 191 -2.23 -12.53 -3.42
N LYS A 192 -2.36 -13.42 -4.41
CA LYS A 192 -3.59 -14.19 -4.63
C LYS A 192 -3.98 -15.03 -3.42
N LYS A 193 -3.01 -15.64 -2.73
CA LYS A 193 -3.25 -16.44 -1.53
C LYS A 193 -3.86 -15.57 -0.43
N VAL A 194 -3.26 -14.42 -0.16
CA VAL A 194 -3.67 -13.51 0.92
C VAL A 194 -5.01 -12.85 0.61
N GLN A 195 -5.26 -12.49 -0.66
CA GLN A 195 -6.55 -12.00 -1.13
C GLN A 195 -7.65 -13.05 -0.85
N LYS A 196 -7.44 -14.31 -1.24
CA LYS A 196 -8.40 -15.40 -1.00
C LYS A 196 -8.64 -15.67 0.49
N GLU A 197 -7.59 -15.63 1.31
CA GLU A 197 -7.72 -15.82 2.76
C GLU A 197 -8.53 -14.69 3.40
N THR A 198 -8.28 -13.46 2.98
CA THR A 198 -8.99 -12.28 3.48
C THR A 198 -10.45 -12.25 3.01
N GLU A 199 -10.73 -12.61 1.76
CA GLU A 199 -12.09 -12.77 1.24
C GLU A 199 -12.88 -13.83 2.04
N LYS A 200 -12.27 -15.00 2.30
CA LYS A 200 -12.88 -16.05 3.13
C LYS A 200 -13.18 -15.56 4.55
N TYR A 201 -12.26 -14.81 5.16
CA TYR A 201 -12.46 -14.21 6.46
C TYR A 201 -13.66 -13.24 6.45
N ILE A 202 -13.73 -12.32 5.48
CA ILE A 202 -14.84 -11.36 5.37
C ILE A 202 -16.18 -12.09 5.16
N CYS A 203 -16.24 -13.05 4.24
CA CYS A 203 -17.45 -13.80 3.93
C CYS A 203 -17.93 -14.70 5.08
N SER A 204 -17.01 -15.28 5.86
CA SER A 204 -17.36 -16.09 7.04
C SER A 204 -17.83 -15.22 8.22
N THR A 205 -17.30 -14.00 8.37
CA THR A 205 -17.68 -13.07 9.44
C THR A 205 -19.09 -12.49 9.23
N LYS A 206 -19.51 -12.30 7.96
CA LYS A 206 -20.88 -11.83 7.64
C LYS A 206 -21.99 -12.84 7.94
N ARG A 207 -21.69 -14.14 8.13
CA ARG A 207 -22.68 -15.17 8.47
C ARG A 207 -23.02 -15.26 9.96
N LYS A 208 -22.39 -14.44 10.81
CA LYS A 208 -22.58 -14.47 12.28
C LYS A 208 -23.49 -13.35 12.82
N PHE A 209 -24.20 -12.63 11.95
CA PHE A 209 -25.20 -11.63 12.32
C PHE A 209 -26.56 -12.01 11.73
#